data_AF-X0Y7F4-F1
#
_entry.id   AF-X0Y7F4-F1
#
_cell.length_a   1.000
_cell.length_b   1.000
_cell.length_c   1.000
_cell.angle_alpha   90.00
_cell.angle_beta   90.00
_cell.angle_gamma   90.00
#
_symmetry.space_group_name_H-M   'P 1'
#
loop_
_entity.id
_entity.type
_entity.pdbx_description
1 polymer ?
#
loop_
_entity_poly.entity_id
_entity_poly.type
_entity_poly.pdbx_seq_one_letter_code
_entity_poly.pdbx_strand_id
1 'polypeptide(L)'
;MKNILLLLIFTLFIQSSISFSQETDTQDDYSPIKTISSDKKKYYLAEIYVDNGNFQKALQLYKELLSNDEDNANLNFKVGFCYLNIVAKKLESISYFEKAIKNISDDYDPESFKEKNSPIEALFFLGEAYHFNYQFQDAIGIFQDLISRLPDYDTEFINKINREIQMCKNGIELVKNPVNMVINNLSDIINSKFSEHSPVFSADESVLIYTSNRKGSIGG
;
A
#
# COMPACT_ATOMS: atom_id res chain seq x y z
N MET A 1 -5.87 46.74 33.95
CA MET A 1 -6.71 47.58 34.83
C MET A 1 -7.48 48.60 33.99
N LYS A 2 -8.69 48.97 34.43
CA LYS A 2 -9.87 49.50 33.69
C LYS A 2 -10.55 48.41 32.85
N ASN A 3 -11.50 47.59 33.31
CA ASN A 3 -12.58 47.68 34.30
C ASN A 3 -13.73 48.65 33.98
N ILE A 4 -14.94 48.06 33.96
CA ILE A 4 -16.29 48.55 34.35
C ILE A 4 -17.26 48.73 33.16
N LEU A 5 -18.21 47.81 32.90
CA LEU A 5 -19.43 47.42 33.65
C LEU A 5 -20.62 48.34 33.32
N LEU A 6 -21.66 47.78 32.67
CA LEU A 6 -23.03 47.92 33.18
C LEU A 6 -23.89 46.73 32.73
N LEU A 7 -24.77 46.35 33.65
CA LEU A 7 -25.46 45.10 33.85
C LEU A 7 -26.97 45.43 33.95
N LEU A 8 -27.82 44.39 33.88
CA LEU A 8 -29.21 44.29 34.41
C LEU A 8 -30.35 44.73 33.44
N ILE A 9 -31.54 44.10 33.36
CA ILE A 9 -32.21 43.01 34.10
C ILE A 9 -33.56 42.66 33.40
N PHE A 10 -34.03 41.40 33.56
CA PHE A 10 -35.42 40.86 33.59
C PHE A 10 -36.42 41.16 32.44
N THR A 11 -37.38 40.30 32.08
CA THR A 11 -38.17 39.30 32.84
C THR A 11 -38.70 38.19 31.94
N LEU A 12 -38.83 37.00 32.54
CA LEU A 12 -39.65 35.86 32.14
C LEU A 12 -41.15 36.23 32.00
N PHE A 13 -41.83 35.71 30.97
CA PHE A 13 -43.27 35.40 31.02
C PHE A 13 -43.54 34.01 30.41
N ILE A 14 -44.34 33.23 31.12
CA ILE A 14 -44.60 31.80 30.95
C ILE A 14 -45.94 31.59 30.23
N GLN A 15 -45.95 30.60 29.31
CA GLN A 15 -47.04 29.76 28.79
C GLN A 15 -48.26 30.36 28.06
N SER A 16 -48.51 29.88 26.84
CA SER A 16 -49.49 28.79 26.61
C SER A 16 -49.46 28.32 25.15
N SER A 17 -49.66 27.02 24.97
CA SER A 17 -49.66 26.28 23.71
C SER A 17 -50.91 26.52 22.88
N ILE A 18 -50.74 26.91 21.62
CA ILE A 18 -51.69 26.65 20.53
C ILE A 18 -50.86 26.13 19.36
N SER A 19 -50.97 24.83 19.10
CA SER A 19 -50.58 24.25 17.81
C SER A 19 -51.58 24.74 16.77
N PHE A 20 -51.11 25.52 15.81
CA PHE A 20 -51.77 25.65 14.51
C PHE A 20 -50.69 25.76 13.43
N SER A 21 -50.78 24.84 12.48
CA SER A 21 -49.91 24.66 11.33
C SER A 21 -49.96 25.88 10.41
N GLN A 22 -48.79 26.44 10.08
CA GLN A 22 -48.53 27.11 8.81
C GLN A 22 -47.10 26.75 8.38
N GLU A 23 -46.98 26.06 7.25
CA GLU A 23 -45.73 25.96 6.49
C GLU A 23 -45.24 27.37 6.19
N THR A 24 -44.12 27.74 6.79
CA THR A 24 -43.32 28.87 6.33
C THR A 24 -42.01 28.28 5.86
N ASP A 25 -41.74 28.45 4.57
CA ASP A 25 -40.45 28.18 3.94
C ASP A 25 -39.39 29.03 4.65
N THR A 26 -38.79 28.50 5.71
CA THR A 26 -37.48 28.95 6.17
C THR A 26 -36.46 28.12 5.43
N GLN A 27 -35.82 28.78 4.48
CA GLN A 27 -34.64 28.33 3.76
C GLN A 27 -33.50 28.16 4.78
N ASP A 28 -33.48 27.02 5.45
CA ASP A 28 -32.32 26.54 6.17
C ASP A 28 -31.23 26.29 5.12
N ASP A 29 -30.17 27.10 5.16
CA ASP A 29 -28.91 26.87 4.46
C ASP A 29 -28.21 25.66 5.09
N TYR A 30 -28.84 24.49 4.92
CA TYR A 30 -28.17 23.22 4.99
C TYR A 30 -27.42 23.05 3.68
N SER A 31 -26.19 23.56 3.66
CA SER A 31 -25.19 23.13 2.68
C SER A 31 -25.21 21.60 2.66
N PRO A 32 -25.57 20.94 1.54
CA PRO A 32 -25.69 19.50 1.51
C PRO A 32 -24.33 18.92 1.86
N ILE A 33 -24.30 17.98 2.82
CA ILE A 33 -23.14 17.13 3.08
C ILE A 33 -22.67 16.65 1.72
N LYS A 34 -21.52 17.19 1.27
CA LYS A 34 -20.93 16.95 -0.03
C LYS A 34 -20.85 15.43 -0.20
N THR A 35 -21.75 14.86 -1.00
CA THR A 35 -21.84 13.43 -1.23
C THR A 35 -20.47 12.98 -1.70
N ILE A 36 -19.72 12.29 -0.84
CA ILE A 36 -18.41 11.73 -1.20
C ILE A 36 -18.69 10.80 -2.39
N SER A 37 -18.13 11.13 -3.56
CA SER A 37 -18.21 10.28 -4.76
C SER A 37 -17.90 8.83 -4.39
N SER A 38 -18.62 7.88 -5.00
CA SER A 38 -18.36 6.44 -4.81
C SER A 38 -16.86 6.12 -4.95
N ASP A 39 -16.21 6.71 -5.95
CA ASP A 39 -14.78 6.51 -6.22
C ASP A 39 -13.88 7.09 -5.13
N LYS A 40 -14.24 8.26 -4.58
CA LYS A 40 -13.52 8.85 -3.45
C LYS A 40 -13.58 7.90 -2.24
N LYS A 41 -14.74 7.29 -1.95
CA LYS A 41 -14.85 6.28 -0.87
C LYS A 41 -14.01 5.04 -1.16
N LYS A 42 -14.04 4.53 -2.39
CA LYS A 42 -13.23 3.36 -2.81
C LYS A 42 -11.75 3.63 -2.63
N TYR A 43 -11.27 4.80 -3.03
CA TYR A 43 -9.85 5.18 -2.92
C TYR A 43 -9.40 5.11 -1.46
N TYR A 44 -10.06 5.82 -0.55
CA TYR A 44 -9.66 5.80 0.87
C TYR A 44 -9.84 4.44 1.54
N LEU A 45 -10.83 3.65 1.13
CA LEU A 45 -10.96 2.27 1.60
C LEU A 45 -9.79 1.41 1.12
N ALA A 46 -9.29 1.63 -0.09
CA ALA A 46 -8.11 0.96 -0.61
C ALA A 46 -6.85 1.36 0.18
N GLU A 47 -6.65 2.65 0.49
CA GLU A 47 -5.56 3.12 1.36
C GLU A 47 -5.60 2.41 2.73
N ILE A 48 -6.78 2.36 3.37
CA ILE A 48 -6.96 1.64 4.65
C ILE A 48 -6.58 0.15 4.51
N TYR A 49 -6.93 -0.49 3.40
CA TYR A 49 -6.51 -1.87 3.18
C TYR A 49 -5.00 -2.01 2.98
N VAL A 50 -4.34 -1.06 2.31
CA VAL A 50 -2.87 -1.02 2.20
C VAL A 50 -2.22 -0.90 3.57
N ASP A 51 -2.68 0.05 4.40
CA ASP A 51 -2.15 0.29 5.74
C ASP A 51 -2.28 -0.95 6.65
N ASN A 52 -3.36 -1.72 6.47
CA ASN A 52 -3.59 -2.98 7.18
C ASN A 52 -2.91 -4.20 6.53
N GLY A 53 -2.11 -4.02 5.48
CA GLY A 53 -1.43 -5.10 4.76
C GLY A 53 -2.34 -6.01 3.93
N ASN A 54 -3.60 -5.62 3.71
CA ASN A 54 -4.56 -6.37 2.91
C ASN A 54 -4.48 -5.96 1.43
N PHE A 55 -3.35 -6.27 0.81
CA PHE A 55 -3.04 -5.88 -0.56
C PHE A 55 -4.02 -6.47 -1.59
N GLN A 56 -4.61 -7.64 -1.33
CA GLN A 56 -5.58 -8.26 -2.25
C GLN A 56 -6.87 -7.43 -2.35
N LYS A 57 -7.40 -6.92 -1.22
CA LYS A 57 -8.59 -6.07 -1.22
C LYS A 57 -8.30 -4.68 -1.77
N ALA A 58 -7.16 -4.09 -1.40
CA ALA A 58 -6.72 -2.81 -1.96
C ALA A 58 -6.59 -2.88 -3.49
N LEU A 59 -5.93 -3.94 -3.99
CA LEU A 59 -5.75 -4.18 -5.42
C LEU A 59 -7.08 -4.21 -6.17
N GLN A 60 -8.09 -4.89 -5.64
CA GLN A 60 -9.41 -4.94 -6.28
C GLN A 60 -10.00 -3.54 -6.46
N LEU A 61 -9.97 -2.73 -5.40
CA LEU A 61 -10.52 -1.37 -5.43
C LEU A 61 -9.72 -0.45 -6.36
N TYR A 62 -8.39 -0.47 -6.31
CA TYR A 62 -7.59 0.35 -7.22
C TYR A 62 -7.76 -0.05 -8.68
N LYS A 63 -7.92 -1.34 -8.99
CA LYS A 63 -8.19 -1.77 -10.38
C LYS A 63 -9.54 -1.28 -10.89
N GLU A 64 -10.56 -1.22 -10.05
CA GLU A 64 -11.86 -0.62 -10.39
C GLU A 64 -11.75 0.89 -10.62
N LEU A 65 -10.89 1.58 -9.88
CA LEU A 65 -10.64 3.02 -10.10
C LEU A 65 -9.84 3.24 -11.39
N LEU A 66 -8.84 2.41 -11.63
CA LEU A 66 -7.95 2.49 -12.79
C LEU A 66 -8.68 2.17 -14.11
N SER A 67 -9.73 1.35 -14.09
CA SER A 67 -10.51 1.07 -15.32
C SER A 67 -11.21 2.29 -15.90
N ASN A 68 -11.37 3.37 -15.12
CA ASN A 68 -11.93 4.63 -15.59
C ASN A 68 -10.86 5.59 -16.16
N ASP A 69 -9.58 5.30 -15.91
CA ASP A 69 -8.44 6.18 -16.23
C ASP A 69 -7.14 5.35 -16.27
N GLU A 70 -6.97 4.55 -17.33
CA GLU A 70 -5.92 3.51 -17.40
C GLU A 70 -4.48 4.07 -17.38
N ASP A 71 -4.31 5.34 -17.74
CA ASP A 71 -3.02 6.04 -17.81
C ASP A 71 -2.70 6.85 -16.54
N ASN A 72 -3.57 6.80 -15.52
CA ASN A 72 -3.33 7.46 -14.25
C ASN A 72 -2.07 6.91 -13.57
N ALA A 73 -1.00 7.70 -13.47
CA ALA A 73 0.28 7.23 -12.95
C ALA A 73 0.20 6.89 -11.45
N ASN A 74 -0.58 7.64 -10.66
CA ASN A 74 -0.81 7.36 -9.24
C ASN A 74 -1.51 6.01 -9.02
N LEU A 75 -2.61 5.77 -9.74
CA LEU A 75 -3.35 4.51 -9.61
C LEU A 75 -2.53 3.32 -10.13
N ASN A 76 -1.77 3.50 -11.21
CA ASN A 76 -0.83 2.50 -11.68
C ASN A 76 0.25 2.21 -10.62
N PHE A 77 0.80 3.24 -9.96
CA PHE A 77 1.74 3.08 -8.85
C PHE A 77 1.14 2.26 -7.70
N LYS A 78 -0.07 2.59 -7.26
CA LYS A 78 -0.78 1.90 -6.17
C LYS A 78 -1.12 0.45 -6.51
N VAL A 79 -1.54 0.18 -7.75
CA VAL A 79 -1.78 -1.18 -8.25
C VAL A 79 -0.46 -1.97 -8.29
N GLY A 80 0.61 -1.40 -8.83
CA GLY A 80 1.95 -1.99 -8.83
C GLY A 80 2.42 -2.33 -7.43
N PHE A 81 2.27 -1.41 -6.47
CA PHE A 81 2.61 -1.61 -5.08
C PHE A 81 1.84 -2.77 -4.44
N CYS A 82 0.54 -2.88 -4.70
CA CYS A 82 -0.25 -4.01 -4.22
C CYS A 82 0.23 -5.34 -4.81
N TYR A 83 0.49 -5.39 -6.12
CA TYR A 83 1.02 -6.60 -6.77
C TYR A 83 2.38 -7.01 -6.21
N LEU A 84 3.29 -6.06 -5.99
CA LEU A 84 4.63 -6.30 -5.45
C LEU A 84 4.61 -6.90 -4.03
N ASN A 85 3.58 -6.58 -3.25
CA ASN A 85 3.38 -7.09 -1.89
C ASN A 85 2.56 -8.39 -1.82
N ILE A 86 2.07 -8.90 -2.95
CA ILE A 86 1.43 -10.23 -3.03
C ILE A 86 2.47 -11.24 -3.52
N VAL A 87 2.88 -12.16 -2.65
CA VAL A 87 3.98 -13.12 -2.89
C VAL A 87 3.91 -13.79 -4.27
N ALA A 88 2.74 -14.28 -4.67
CA ALA A 88 2.57 -15.03 -5.92
C ALA A 88 2.32 -14.15 -7.16
N LYS A 89 2.32 -12.81 -7.03
CA LYS A 89 1.93 -11.87 -8.10
C LYS A 89 2.90 -10.70 -8.30
N LYS A 90 4.15 -10.88 -7.89
CA LYS A 90 5.18 -9.84 -8.00
C LYS A 90 5.50 -9.49 -9.45
N LEU A 91 5.41 -10.44 -10.38
CA LEU A 91 5.70 -10.23 -11.80
C LEU A 91 4.76 -9.19 -12.42
N GLU A 92 3.47 -9.24 -12.09
CA GLU A 92 2.45 -8.35 -12.63
C GLU A 92 2.71 -6.88 -12.28
N SER A 93 3.40 -6.61 -11.17
CA SER A 93 3.68 -5.24 -10.72
C SER A 93 4.51 -4.42 -11.72
N ILE A 94 5.39 -5.07 -12.49
CA ILE A 94 6.32 -4.42 -13.43
C ILE A 94 5.55 -3.52 -14.40
N SER A 95 4.56 -4.08 -15.10
CA SER A 95 3.81 -3.35 -16.13
C SER A 95 3.08 -2.11 -15.59
N TYR A 96 2.66 -2.15 -14.33
CA TYR A 96 2.00 -1.02 -13.67
C TYR A 96 3.01 0.04 -13.23
N PHE A 97 4.15 -0.36 -12.67
CA PHE A 97 5.21 0.59 -12.34
C PHE A 97 5.82 1.25 -13.59
N GLU A 98 5.99 0.51 -14.70
CA GLU A 98 6.42 1.08 -15.98
C GLU A 98 5.46 2.15 -16.50
N LYS A 99 4.15 2.01 -16.26
CA LYS A 99 3.17 3.05 -16.55
C LYS A 99 3.27 4.22 -15.58
N ALA A 100 3.46 3.95 -14.30
CA ALA A 100 3.58 4.99 -13.27
C ALA A 100 4.75 5.92 -13.55
N ILE A 101 5.95 5.39 -13.81
CA ILE A 101 7.16 6.21 -13.98
C ILE A 101 7.14 7.13 -15.21
N LYS A 102 6.15 7.00 -16.10
CA LYS A 102 5.95 7.91 -17.25
C LYS A 102 5.59 9.32 -16.80
N ASN A 103 5.06 9.49 -15.59
CA ASN A 103 4.63 10.79 -15.09
C ASN A 103 4.93 10.94 -13.59
N ILE A 104 6.22 11.12 -13.27
CA ILE A 104 6.71 11.42 -11.92
C ILE A 104 6.65 12.92 -11.67
N SER A 105 6.24 13.32 -10.45
CA SER A 105 6.16 14.73 -10.05
C SER A 105 6.73 14.94 -8.65
N ASP A 106 7.49 16.01 -8.46
CA ASP A 106 7.99 16.45 -7.13
C ASP A 106 6.85 16.99 -6.25
N ASP A 107 5.81 17.56 -6.87
CA ASP A 107 4.60 18.06 -6.18
C ASP A 107 3.55 16.97 -5.91
N TYR A 108 3.96 15.69 -5.87
CA TYR A 108 3.05 14.56 -5.67
C TYR A 108 2.34 14.63 -4.31
N ASP A 109 1.00 14.52 -4.33
CA ASP A 109 0.16 14.47 -3.12
C ASP A 109 -0.37 13.04 -2.87
N PRO A 110 0.20 12.28 -1.91
CA PRO A 110 -0.24 10.92 -1.61
C PRO A 110 -1.68 10.82 -1.09
N GLU A 111 -2.22 11.88 -0.48
CA GLU A 111 -3.54 11.88 0.18
C GLU A 111 -4.68 12.25 -0.78
N SER A 112 -4.35 12.82 -1.93
CA SER A 112 -5.32 13.26 -2.92
C SER A 112 -5.81 12.11 -3.79
N PHE A 113 -7.10 11.77 -3.66
CA PHE A 113 -7.76 10.84 -4.58
C PHE A 113 -7.80 11.31 -6.04
N LYS A 114 -7.46 12.58 -6.30
CA LYS A 114 -7.43 13.18 -7.64
C LYS A 114 -6.03 13.21 -8.24
N GLU A 115 -4.99 12.85 -7.48
CA GLU A 115 -3.61 12.81 -7.95
C GLU A 115 -3.51 11.93 -9.21
N LYS A 116 -2.76 12.42 -10.20
CA LYS A 116 -2.56 11.80 -11.52
C LYS A 116 -1.11 11.42 -11.77
N ASN A 117 -0.17 12.03 -11.05
CA ASN A 117 1.26 11.78 -11.14
C ASN A 117 1.66 10.72 -10.13
N SER A 118 2.83 10.09 -10.32
CA SER A 118 3.40 9.14 -9.37
C SER A 118 4.54 9.76 -8.55
N PRO A 119 4.84 9.21 -7.37
CA PRO A 119 6.02 9.60 -6.60
C PRO A 119 7.32 9.14 -7.27
N ILE A 120 8.46 9.76 -6.94
CA ILE A 120 9.78 9.33 -7.44
C ILE A 120 10.15 7.92 -6.97
N GLU A 121 9.61 7.51 -5.81
CA GLU A 121 9.73 6.16 -5.24
C GLU A 121 9.17 5.08 -6.17
N ALA A 122 8.33 5.41 -7.16
CA ALA A 122 7.91 4.47 -8.19
C ALA A 122 9.10 3.82 -8.92
N LEU A 123 10.21 4.55 -9.11
CA LEU A 123 11.45 3.98 -9.65
C LEU A 123 12.06 2.94 -8.70
N PHE A 124 12.07 3.22 -7.38
CA PHE A 124 12.60 2.28 -6.39
C PHE A 124 11.84 0.95 -6.44
N PHE A 125 10.50 1.02 -6.41
CA PHE A 125 9.67 -0.18 -6.45
C PHE A 125 9.70 -0.91 -7.80
N LEU A 126 9.91 -0.20 -8.91
CA LEU A 126 10.16 -0.84 -10.20
C LEU A 126 11.48 -1.63 -10.19
N GLY A 127 12.54 -1.05 -9.60
CA GLY A 127 13.81 -1.74 -9.43
C GLY A 127 13.67 -3.01 -8.57
N GLU A 128 12.91 -2.95 -7.46
CA GLU A 128 12.59 -4.13 -6.65
C GLU A 128 11.77 -5.17 -7.44
N ALA A 129 10.79 -4.72 -8.23
CA ALA A 129 9.99 -5.61 -9.07
C ALA A 129 10.86 -6.35 -10.09
N TYR A 130 11.78 -5.66 -10.77
CA TYR A 130 12.74 -6.29 -11.66
C TYR A 130 13.67 -7.26 -10.91
N HIS A 131 14.17 -6.86 -9.74
CA HIS A 131 15.02 -7.71 -8.90
C HIS A 131 14.33 -9.02 -8.51
N PHE A 132 13.10 -8.99 -8.01
CA PHE A 132 12.34 -10.19 -7.63
C PHE A 132 12.02 -11.12 -8.81
N ASN A 133 12.05 -10.61 -10.03
CA ASN A 133 11.79 -11.38 -11.25
C ASN A 133 13.08 -11.72 -12.03
N TYR A 134 14.24 -11.69 -11.35
CA TYR A 134 15.55 -12.04 -11.91
C TYR A 134 15.99 -11.15 -13.09
N GLN A 135 15.33 -10.00 -13.30
CA GLN A 135 15.69 -8.98 -14.28
C GLN A 135 16.74 -8.03 -13.69
N PHE A 136 17.85 -8.59 -13.23
CA PHE A 136 18.83 -7.87 -12.41
C PHE A 136 19.47 -6.69 -13.14
N GLN A 137 19.69 -6.80 -14.45
CA GLN A 137 20.31 -5.72 -15.21
C GLN A 137 19.36 -4.53 -15.37
N ASP A 138 18.07 -4.79 -15.62
CA ASP A 138 17.03 -3.77 -15.71
C ASP A 138 16.86 -3.08 -14.34
N ALA A 139 16.84 -3.87 -13.25
CA ALA A 139 16.80 -3.36 -11.88
C ALA A 139 17.96 -2.39 -11.60
N ILE A 140 19.21 -2.78 -11.92
CA ILE A 140 20.39 -1.94 -11.74
C ILE A 140 20.25 -0.63 -12.53
N GLY A 141 19.77 -0.69 -13.78
CA GLY A 141 19.54 0.49 -14.60
C GLY A 141 18.55 1.49 -13.97
N ILE A 142 17.41 0.99 -13.49
CA ILE A 142 16.40 1.82 -12.81
C ILE A 142 16.93 2.42 -11.51
N PHE A 143 17.66 1.65 -10.71
CA PHE A 143 18.25 2.16 -9.47
C PHE A 143 19.31 3.23 -9.71
N GLN A 144 20.10 3.10 -10.78
CA GLN A 144 21.07 4.13 -11.18
C GLN A 144 20.38 5.41 -11.67
N ASP A 145 19.30 5.28 -12.45
CA ASP A 145 18.47 6.41 -12.86
C ASP A 145 17.89 7.14 -11.64
N LEU A 146 17.34 6.40 -10.67
CA LEU A 146 16.83 6.97 -9.42
C LEU A 146 17.91 7.76 -8.67
N ILE A 147 19.10 7.18 -8.45
CA ILE A 147 20.22 7.88 -7.78
C ILE A 147 20.55 9.19 -8.48
N SER A 148 20.54 9.23 -9.83
CA SER A 148 20.87 10.44 -10.59
C SER A 148 19.85 11.57 -10.46
N ARG A 149 18.64 11.29 -9.95
CA ARG A 149 17.55 12.25 -9.76
C ARG A 149 17.39 12.70 -8.31
N LEU A 150 17.98 11.98 -7.37
CA LEU A 150 17.90 12.30 -5.95
C LEU A 150 18.89 13.41 -5.57
N PRO A 151 18.55 14.26 -4.59
CA PRO A 151 19.49 15.24 -4.08
C PRO A 151 20.64 14.56 -3.32
N ASP A 152 21.86 15.08 -3.47
CA ASP A 152 23.09 14.50 -2.87
C ASP A 152 23.06 14.34 -1.35
N TYR A 153 22.18 15.05 -0.65
CA TYR A 153 22.05 14.96 0.82
C TYR A 153 21.17 13.80 1.29
N ASP A 154 20.44 13.11 0.42
CA ASP A 154 19.61 11.95 0.77
C ASP A 154 20.44 10.66 0.89
N THR A 155 21.46 10.74 1.74
CA THR A 155 22.49 9.70 1.84
C THR A 155 21.94 8.36 2.34
N GLU A 156 20.93 8.36 3.20
CA GLU A 156 20.32 7.12 3.72
C GLU A 156 19.58 6.37 2.61
N PHE A 157 18.75 7.07 1.83
CA PHE A 157 18.02 6.42 0.74
C PHE A 157 18.96 5.98 -0.38
N ILE A 158 19.96 6.79 -0.74
CA ILE A 158 21.01 6.41 -1.69
C ILE A 158 21.76 5.15 -1.21
N ASN A 159 22.07 5.03 0.08
CA ASN A 159 22.71 3.83 0.64
C ASN A 159 21.80 2.60 0.53
N LYS A 160 20.49 2.75 0.76
CA LYS A 160 19.50 1.68 0.54
C LYS A 160 19.48 1.23 -0.93
N ILE A 161 19.46 2.18 -1.87
CA ILE A 161 19.45 1.87 -3.31
C ILE A 161 20.75 1.16 -3.73
N ASN A 162 21.90 1.61 -3.23
CA ASN A 162 23.19 0.95 -3.49
C ASN A 162 23.23 -0.49 -2.96
N ARG A 163 22.56 -0.77 -1.83
CA ARG A 163 22.40 -2.13 -1.32
C ARG A 163 21.57 -2.99 -2.27
N GLU A 164 20.46 -2.47 -2.81
CA GLU A 164 19.66 -3.19 -3.82
C GLU A 164 20.46 -3.51 -5.09
N ILE A 165 21.27 -2.54 -5.58
CA ILE A 165 22.19 -2.75 -6.71
C ILE A 165 23.18 -3.88 -6.40
N GLN A 166 23.74 -3.91 -5.19
CA GLN A 166 24.66 -4.97 -4.79
C GLN A 166 23.98 -6.34 -4.70
N MET A 167 22.73 -6.40 -4.23
CA MET A 167 21.95 -7.64 -4.23
C MET A 167 21.67 -8.13 -5.65
N CYS A 168 21.36 -7.24 -6.59
CA CYS A 168 21.21 -7.58 -8.01
C CYS A 168 22.51 -8.17 -8.59
N LYS A 169 23.67 -7.55 -8.30
CA LYS A 169 24.98 -8.07 -8.73
C LYS A 169 25.28 -9.46 -8.16
N ASN A 170 24.97 -9.66 -6.89
CA ASN A 170 25.10 -10.98 -6.26
C ASN A 170 24.17 -12.00 -6.93
N GLY A 171 22.92 -11.61 -7.23
CA GLY A 171 21.94 -12.43 -7.93
C GLY A 171 22.42 -12.89 -9.31
N ILE A 172 23.06 -12.00 -10.08
CA ILE A 172 23.70 -12.33 -11.37
C ILE A 172 24.73 -13.45 -11.19
N GLU A 173 25.63 -13.33 -10.21
CA GLU A 173 26.66 -14.33 -9.95
C GLU A 173 26.08 -15.67 -9.45
N LEU A 174 25.05 -15.63 -8.61
CA LEU A 174 24.37 -16.84 -8.10
C LEU A 174 23.62 -17.59 -9.19
N VAL A 175 22.94 -16.88 -10.09
CA VAL A 175 22.27 -17.50 -11.25
C VAL A 175 23.28 -18.11 -12.23
N LYS A 176 24.43 -17.45 -12.42
CA LYS A 176 25.52 -17.96 -13.25
C LYS A 176 26.19 -19.21 -12.66
N ASN A 177 26.23 -19.32 -11.34
CA ASN A 177 26.89 -20.40 -10.60
C ASN A 177 25.88 -21.13 -9.69
N PRO A 178 24.91 -21.88 -10.24
CA PRO A 178 23.88 -22.52 -9.44
C PRO A 178 24.48 -23.60 -8.53
N VAL A 179 24.05 -23.60 -7.26
CA VAL A 179 24.40 -24.68 -6.32
C VAL A 179 23.53 -25.90 -6.65
N ASN A 180 24.16 -27.06 -6.80
CA ASN A 180 23.44 -28.31 -6.99
C ASN A 180 22.67 -28.65 -5.70
N MET A 181 21.35 -28.52 -5.74
CA MET A 181 20.46 -28.78 -4.62
C MET A 181 19.48 -29.88 -4.99
N VAL A 182 19.32 -30.86 -4.10
CA VAL A 182 18.30 -31.90 -4.23
C VAL A 182 17.17 -31.57 -3.26
N ILE A 183 15.98 -31.29 -3.79
CA ILE A 183 14.77 -31.09 -2.98
C ILE A 183 14.13 -32.46 -2.76
N ASN A 184 14.11 -32.90 -1.51
CA ASN A 184 13.47 -34.14 -1.11
C ASN A 184 12.17 -33.84 -0.35
N ASN A 185 11.09 -34.55 -0.71
CA ASN A 185 9.88 -34.54 0.08
C ASN A 185 10.13 -35.32 1.40
N LEU A 186 9.77 -34.73 2.53
CA LEU A 186 10.00 -35.26 3.89
C LEU A 186 8.89 -36.22 4.34
N SER A 187 8.23 -36.89 3.39
CA SER A 187 7.04 -37.74 3.52
C SER A 187 5.73 -36.99 3.80
N ASP A 188 4.61 -37.70 3.61
CA ASP A 188 3.25 -37.22 3.91
C ASP A 188 3.02 -36.91 5.39
N ILE A 189 3.92 -37.36 6.29
CA ILE A 189 3.87 -36.98 7.71
C ILE A 189 4.15 -35.49 7.87
N ILE A 190 5.04 -34.92 7.06
CA ILE A 190 5.38 -33.49 7.11
C ILE A 190 4.72 -32.75 5.95
N ASN A 191 4.93 -33.17 4.70
CA ASN A 191 4.39 -32.49 3.52
C ASN A 191 2.95 -32.94 3.22
N SER A 192 1.98 -32.48 4.00
CA SER A 192 0.58 -32.84 3.76
C SER A 192 -0.13 -31.85 2.84
N LYS A 193 -1.44 -32.06 2.62
CA LYS A 193 -2.31 -31.10 1.91
C LYS A 193 -2.64 -29.84 2.72
N PHE A 194 -2.30 -29.83 4.00
CA PHE A 194 -2.53 -28.73 4.93
C PHE A 194 -1.29 -27.83 4.96
N SER A 195 -1.38 -26.67 5.61
CA SER A 195 -0.23 -25.78 5.75
C SER A 195 0.64 -26.27 6.90
N GLU A 196 1.88 -26.63 6.60
CA GLU A 196 2.96 -26.76 7.59
C GLU A 196 3.90 -25.55 7.43
N HIS A 197 4.04 -24.75 8.49
CA HIS A 197 4.76 -23.48 8.42
C HIS A 197 5.58 -23.23 9.68
N SER A 198 6.47 -22.23 9.59
CA SER A 198 7.38 -21.81 10.66
C SER A 198 8.25 -22.96 11.21
N PRO A 199 8.91 -23.75 10.34
CA PRO A 199 9.77 -24.83 10.80
C PRO A 199 10.99 -24.27 11.55
N VAL A 200 11.39 -24.96 12.61
CA VAL A 200 12.66 -24.75 13.32
C VAL A 200 13.37 -26.07 13.53
N PHE A 201 14.69 -26.06 13.39
CA PHE A 201 15.54 -27.22 13.62
C PHE A 201 16.25 -27.09 14.97
N SER A 202 16.50 -28.21 15.65
CA SER A 202 17.48 -28.25 16.73
C SER A 202 18.88 -27.91 16.20
N ALA A 203 19.79 -27.50 17.09
CA ALA A 203 21.14 -27.07 16.69
C ALA A 203 21.96 -28.17 15.98
N ASP A 204 21.66 -29.43 16.26
CA ASP A 204 22.24 -30.61 15.62
C ASP A 204 21.40 -31.15 14.45
N GLU A 205 20.36 -30.40 14.05
CA GLU A 205 19.40 -30.74 12.97
C GLU A 205 18.65 -32.07 13.16
N SER A 206 18.72 -32.68 14.35
CA SER A 206 18.10 -33.98 14.63
C SER A 206 16.59 -33.90 14.87
N VAL A 207 16.07 -32.71 15.18
CA VAL A 207 14.65 -32.47 15.46
C VAL A 207 14.14 -31.33 14.59
N LEU A 208 13.04 -31.58 13.88
CA LEU A 208 12.25 -30.58 13.16
C LEU A 208 10.94 -30.33 13.93
N ILE A 209 10.73 -29.09 14.36
CA ILE A 209 9.47 -28.63 14.95
C ILE A 209 8.80 -27.72 13.93
N TYR A 210 7.50 -27.90 13.69
CA TYR A 210 6.73 -27.07 12.77
C TYR A 210 5.30 -26.89 13.30
N THR A 211 4.62 -25.85 12.84
CA THR A 211 3.21 -25.63 13.14
C THR A 211 2.35 -26.08 11.96
N SER A 212 1.23 -26.75 12.23
CA SER A 212 0.33 -27.27 11.21
C SER A 212 -1.12 -26.86 11.49
N ASN A 213 -1.90 -26.59 10.44
CA ASN A 213 -3.34 -26.34 10.53
C ASN A 213 -4.20 -27.59 10.25
N ARG A 214 -3.60 -28.80 10.36
CA ARG A 214 -4.34 -30.07 10.30
C ARG A 214 -5.44 -30.14 11.36
N LYS A 215 -6.49 -30.90 11.04
CA LYS A 215 -7.57 -31.21 12.00
C LYS A 215 -6.99 -31.87 13.25
N GLY A 216 -7.26 -31.30 14.42
CA GLY A 216 -6.69 -31.73 15.71
C GLY A 216 -5.54 -30.86 16.22
N SER A 217 -5.04 -29.94 15.40
CA SER A 217 -4.19 -28.85 15.88
C SER A 217 -5.02 -27.90 16.74
N ILE A 218 -4.60 -27.68 17.99
CA ILE A 218 -5.23 -26.75 18.95
C ILE A 218 -4.48 -25.42 19.04
N GLY A 219 -3.53 -25.17 18.12
CA GLY A 219 -2.79 -23.91 18.05
C GLY A 219 -3.71 -22.77 17.62
N GLY A 220 -3.73 -21.70 18.43
CA GLY A 220 -4.65 -20.55 18.33
C GLY A 220 -4.43 -19.63 17.14
#